data_AF-A0A3R6WPC0-F1
#
_entry.id   AF-A0A3R6WPC0-F1
#
_cell.length_a   1.000
_cell.length_b   1.000
_cell.length_c   1.000
_cell.angle_alpha   90.00
_cell.angle_beta   90.00
_cell.angle_gamma   90.00
#
_symmetry.space_group_name_H-M   'P 1'
#
loop_
_entity.id
_entity.type
_entity.pdbx_description
1 polymer ?
#
loop_
_entity_poly.entity_id
_entity_poly.type
_entity_poly.pdbx_seq_one_letter_code
_entity_poly.pdbx_strand_id
1 'polypeptide(L)'
;EWSKEATVDLLVLLGPQWSVDGVHVTELNLSGNRVVGPIQGTTVTLQPMHVREFEVTTKKAKASTVYDGTVTSLADAGNDNDDDDVEGDF
;
A
#
# COMPACT_ATOMS: atom_id res chain seq x y z
N GLU A 1 22.88 18.83 13.45
CA GLU A 1 21.45 18.67 13.81
C GLU A 1 20.82 17.67 12.87
N TRP A 2 20.14 16.64 13.40
CA TRP A 2 19.71 15.45 12.64
C TRP A 2 18.18 15.37 12.44
N SER A 3 17.39 15.97 13.34
CA SER A 3 15.94 15.94 13.29
C SER A 3 15.38 17.06 12.40
N LYS A 4 15.60 16.94 11.09
CA LYS A 4 15.10 17.87 10.08
C LYS A 4 14.55 17.13 8.87
N GLU A 5 13.87 17.86 8.00
CA GLU A 5 13.44 17.34 6.71
C GLU A 5 14.62 16.77 5.90
N ALA A 6 14.40 15.61 5.29
CA ALA A 6 15.37 14.96 4.42
C ALA A 6 14.71 14.58 3.10
N THR A 7 15.49 14.68 2.03
CA THR A 7 15.08 14.27 0.68
C THR A 7 15.92 13.07 0.26
N VAL A 8 15.26 12.04 -0.27
CA VAL A 8 15.89 10.80 -0.74
C VAL A 8 15.48 10.55 -2.18
N ASP A 9 16.45 10.31 -3.05
CA ASP A 9 16.17 9.75 -4.37
C ASP A 9 16.18 8.22 -4.27
N LEU A 10 15.03 7.61 -4.52
CA LEU A 10 14.83 6.18 -4.43
C LEU A 10 15.72 5.42 -5.42
N LEU A 11 16.05 5.97 -6.59
CA LEU A 11 16.93 5.28 -7.53
C LEU A 11 18.38 5.27 -7.06
N VAL A 12 18.84 6.36 -6.43
CA VAL A 12 20.16 6.41 -5.79
C VAL A 12 20.22 5.41 -4.63
N LEU A 13 19.15 5.33 -3.83
CA LEU A 13 19.06 4.41 -2.70
C LEU A 13 19.04 2.94 -3.14
N LEU A 14 18.25 2.61 -4.17
CA LEU A 14 18.08 1.24 -4.65
C LEU A 14 19.25 0.77 -5.51
N GLY A 15 19.94 1.69 -6.17
CA GLY A 15 21.15 1.44 -6.94
C GLY A 15 20.95 1.35 -8.47
N PRO A 16 22.05 1.21 -9.23
CA PRO A 16 22.06 1.40 -10.69
C PRO A 16 21.13 0.48 -11.48
N GLN A 17 20.80 -0.70 -10.96
CA GLN A 17 19.88 -1.65 -11.59
C GLN A 17 18.43 -1.12 -11.68
N TRP A 18 18.10 -0.09 -10.90
CA TRP A 18 16.81 0.60 -10.94
C TRP A 18 16.84 1.87 -11.77
N SER A 19 18.00 2.34 -12.22
CA SER A 19 18.15 3.51 -13.10
C SER A 19 17.86 3.15 -14.56
N VAL A 20 16.65 2.62 -14.80
CA VAL A 20 16.16 2.21 -16.12
C VAL A 20 14.95 3.05 -16.52
N ASP A 21 14.67 3.13 -17.81
CA ASP A 21 13.45 3.77 -18.29
C ASP A 21 12.20 3.03 -17.80
N GLY A 22 11.14 3.78 -17.47
CA GLY A 22 9.85 3.20 -17.11
C GLY A 22 9.69 2.78 -15.66
N VAL A 23 10.50 3.33 -14.74
CA VAL A 23 10.26 3.15 -13.30
C VAL A 23 8.94 3.79 -12.90
N HIS A 24 8.16 3.03 -12.14
CA HIS A 24 6.93 3.47 -11.50
C HIS A 24 7.09 3.37 -9.99
N VAL A 25 6.72 4.44 -9.29
CA VAL A 25 6.70 4.47 -7.83
C VAL A 25 5.27 4.72 -7.36
N THR A 26 4.78 3.83 -6.50
CA THR A 26 3.46 3.90 -5.90
C THR A 26 3.62 3.96 -4.39
N GLU A 27 3.02 4.96 -3.75
CA GLU A 27 2.94 5.01 -2.29
C GLU A 27 1.84 4.07 -1.81
N LEU A 28 2.17 3.30 -0.77
CA LEU A 28 1.29 2.36 -0.10
C LEU A 28 1.03 2.84 1.34
N ASN A 29 0.00 2.29 1.97
CA ASN A 29 -0.09 2.37 3.42
C ASN A 29 1.00 1.49 4.08
N LEU A 30 1.27 1.71 5.36
CA LEU A 30 2.38 1.07 6.10
C LEU A 30 2.30 -0.46 6.27
N SER A 31 1.19 -1.07 5.87
CA SER A 31 1.02 -2.53 5.85
C SER A 31 1.13 -3.11 4.44
N GLY A 32 1.48 -2.29 3.45
CA GLY A 32 1.61 -2.71 2.05
C GLY A 32 0.34 -3.25 1.38
N ASN A 33 -0.83 -3.15 2.02
CA ASN A 33 -2.07 -3.79 1.55
C ASN A 33 -3.04 -2.83 0.85
N ARG A 34 -2.73 -1.52 0.82
CA ARG A 34 -3.54 -0.52 0.14
C ARG A 34 -2.67 0.49 -0.59
N VAL A 35 -3.03 0.75 -1.84
CA VAL A 35 -2.47 1.84 -2.64
C VAL A 35 -2.98 3.19 -2.13
N VAL A 36 -2.05 4.08 -1.78
CA VAL A 36 -2.33 5.51 -1.52
C VAL A 36 -2.39 6.25 -2.86
N GLY A 37 -1.40 6.04 -3.73
CA GLY A 37 -1.39 6.58 -5.08
C GLY A 37 0.00 6.61 -5.72
N PRO A 38 0.10 6.88 -7.03
CA PRO A 38 1.39 7.08 -7.69
C PRO A 38 2.04 8.37 -7.20
N ILE A 39 3.36 8.37 -7.06
CA ILE A 39 4.13 9.60 -6.86
C ILE A 39 4.78 10.04 -8.17
N GLN A 40 4.99 11.35 -8.30
CA GLN A 40 5.69 11.91 -9.45
C GLN A 40 7.20 11.85 -9.23
N GLY A 41 7.91 11.13 -10.10
CA GLY A 41 9.36 10.97 -10.02
C GLY A 41 9.80 9.99 -8.94
N THR A 42 11.06 10.11 -8.53
CA THR A 42 11.74 9.15 -7.63
C THR A 42 12.24 9.79 -6.35
N THR A 43 12.04 11.09 -6.20
CA THR A 43 12.47 11.86 -5.04
C THR A 43 11.35 11.94 -4.01
N VAL A 44 11.64 11.54 -2.79
CA VAL A 44 10.69 11.58 -1.67
C VAL A 44 11.23 12.40 -0.52
N THR A 45 10.34 13.20 0.08
CA THR A 45 10.63 13.99 1.26
C THR A 45 10.09 13.30 2.51
N LEU A 46 10.91 13.28 3.56
CA LEU A 46 10.58 12.76 4.88
C LEU A 46 10.73 13.86 5.93
N GLN A 47 9.69 14.04 6.74
CA GLN A 47 9.76 14.84 7.96
C GLN A 47 10.34 13.98 9.10
N PRO A 48 10.80 14.58 10.22
CA PRO A 48 11.20 13.81 11.38
C PRO A 48 10.11 12.83 11.81
N MET A 49 10.50 11.57 12.06
CA MET A 49 9.60 10.46 12.43
C MET A 49 8.60 9.99 11.35
N HIS A 50 8.62 10.55 10.12
CA HIS A 50 7.80 10.00 9.04
C HIS A 50 8.26 8.59 8.66
N VAL A 51 7.30 7.69 8.58
CA VAL A 51 7.44 6.38 7.93
C VAL A 51 6.52 6.42 6.71
N ARG A 52 7.07 6.08 5.53
CA ARG A 52 6.34 6.01 4.27
C ARG A 52 6.75 4.73 3.57
N GLU A 53 5.79 4.09 2.90
CA GLU A 53 6.00 2.84 2.20
C GLU A 53 5.79 3.04 0.70
N PHE A 54 6.70 2.49 -0.11
CA PHE A 54 6.66 2.63 -1.57
C PHE A 54 6.89 1.28 -2.24
N GLU A 55 6.06 0.99 -3.24
CA GLU A 55 6.33 -0.03 -4.24
C GLU A 55 7.07 0.61 -5.42
N VAL A 56 8.21 0.05 -5.80
CA VAL A 56 8.99 0.48 -6.98
C VAL A 56 9.02 -0.65 -7.99
N THR A 57 8.59 -0.38 -9.23
CA THR A 57 8.53 -1.38 -10.30
C THR A 57 9.10 -0.84 -11.61
N THR A 58 9.61 -1.71 -12.48
CA THR A 58 10.09 -1.38 -13.84
C THR A 58 9.13 -1.84 -14.93
N LYS A 59 8.05 -2.52 -14.55
CA LYS A 59 6.95 -2.93 -15.43
C LYS A 59 5.66 -2.47 -14.77
N LYS A 60 4.81 -1.80 -15.53
CA LYS A 60 3.43 -1.45 -15.16
C LYS A 60 2.52 -2.69 -15.12
N ALA A 61 3.03 -3.84 -14.69
CA ALA A 61 2.22 -5.02 -14.48
C ALA A 61 1.36 -4.77 -13.24
N LYS A 62 0.07 -5.10 -13.32
CA LYS A 62 -0.79 -5.15 -12.12
C LYS A 62 -0.07 -6.03 -11.09
N ALA A 63 0.18 -5.50 -9.90
CA ALA A 63 0.52 -6.32 -8.75
C ALA A 63 -0.48 -7.47 -8.71
N SER A 64 0.01 -8.71 -8.81
CA SER A 64 -0.85 -9.87 -8.64
C SER A 64 -1.43 -9.77 -7.24
N THR A 65 -2.76 -9.82 -7.12
CA THR A 65 -3.42 -9.93 -5.82
C THR A 65 -2.79 -11.12 -5.10
N VAL A 66 -1.97 -10.86 -4.08
CA VAL A 66 -1.43 -11.93 -3.25
C VAL A 66 -2.61 -12.39 -2.40
N TYR A 67 -3.27 -13.45 -2.86
CA TYR A 67 -4.23 -14.17 -2.06
C TYR A 67 -3.43 -14.89 -0.97
N ASP A 68 -3.40 -14.30 0.23
CA ASP A 68 -2.96 -15.03 1.41
C ASP A 68 -4.13 -15.89 1.89
N GLY A 69 -4.07 -17.20 1.59
CA GLY A 69 -5.11 -18.15 2.01
C GLY A 69 -5.24 -18.32 3.53
N THR A 70 -4.38 -17.66 4.32
CA THR A 70 -4.49 -17.60 5.78
C THR A 70 -5.14 -16.32 6.28
N VAL A 71 -5.28 -15.28 5.45
CA VAL A 71 -6.01 -14.06 5.79
C VAL A 71 -7.48 -14.26 5.43
N THR A 72 -8.26 -14.70 6.40
CA THR A 72 -9.72 -14.69 6.30
C THR A 72 -10.17 -13.23 6.17
N SER A 73 -10.92 -12.91 5.11
CA SER A 73 -11.54 -11.59 4.95
C SER A 73 -12.43 -11.32 6.16
N LEU A 74 -12.01 -10.42 7.05
CA LEU A 74 -12.81 -10.00 8.21
C LEU A 74 -14.09 -9.26 7.79
N ALA A 75 -14.22 -8.87 6.51
CA ALA A 75 -15.42 -8.23 5.97
C ALA A 75 -16.56 -9.22 5.66
N ASP A 76 -16.27 -10.52 5.55
CA ASP A 76 -17.30 -11.55 5.33
C ASP A 76 -17.86 -12.13 6.65
N ALA A 77 -17.25 -11.78 7.79
CA ALA A 77 -17.56 -12.37 9.09
C ALA A 77 -18.63 -11.60 9.90
N GLY A 78 -19.66 -11.06 9.24
CA GLY A 78 -20.60 -10.17 9.95
C GLY A 78 -21.92 -9.86 9.27
N ASN A 79 -22.56 -10.82 8.59
CA ASN A 79 -23.97 -10.67 8.20
C ASN A 79 -24.85 -11.87 8.58
N ASP A 80 -24.58 -12.48 9.73
CA ASP A 80 -25.47 -13.46 10.35
C ASP A 80 -26.04 -12.86 11.64
N ASN A 81 -26.71 -11.71 11.52
CA ASN A 81 -27.75 -11.32 12.47
C ASN A 81 -29.08 -11.52 11.74
N ASP A 82 -29.45 -12.79 11.53
CA ASP A 82 -30.85 -13.15 11.38
C ASP A 82 -31.47 -13.01 12.77
N ASP A 83 -31.84 -11.78 13.12
CA ASP A 83 -32.69 -11.50 14.27
C ASP A 83 -34.04 -12.20 14.02
N ASP A 84 -34.27 -13.27 14.77
CA ASP A 84 -35.54 -13.97 14.92
C ASP A 84 -36.64 -12.98 15.38
N ASP A 85 -37.46 -12.48 14.45
CA ASP A 85 -38.76 -11.90 14.77
C ASP A 85 -39.88 -12.71 14.11
N VAL A 86 -40.38 -13.67 14.89
CA VAL A 86 -41.64 -14.38 14.66
C VAL A 86 -42.79 -13.43 14.96
N GLU A 87 -43.51 -12.95 13.94
CA GLU A 87 -44.88 -12.44 14.11
C GLU A 87 -45.86 -13.17 13.16
N GLY A 88 -46.97 -13.61 13.74
CA GLY A 88 -47.86 -14.64 13.22
C GLY A 88 -48.84 -14.19 12.15
N ASP A 89 -49.27 -15.19 11.37
CA ASP A 89 -50.30 -15.08 10.34
C ASP A 89 -51.72 -15.16 10.95
N PHE A 90 -52.64 -14.46 10.28
CA PHE A 90 -54.04 -14.11 10.57
C PHE A 90 -54.98 -15.21 11.10
#